data_AF-A0A6G5R1Y0-F1
#
_entry.id   AF-A0A6G5R1Y0-F1
#
_cell.length_a   1.000
_cell.length_b   1.000
_cell.length_c   1.000
_cell.angle_alpha   90.00
_cell.angle_beta   90.00
_cell.angle_gamma   90.00
#
_symmetry.space_group_name_H-M   'P 1'
#
loop_
_entity.id
_entity.type
_entity.pdbx_description
1 polymer ?
#
loop_
_entity_poly.entity_id
_entity_poly.type
_entity_poly.pdbx_seq_one_letter_code
_entity_poly.pdbx_strand_id
1 'polypeptide(L)'
;MTEEYFKKWALGFSGCDGGDIGSPENPSTWLCGIEWGIGFNEDELENIFKNNEESIPKGYENNEENLAYQFNQKALKLLASLNGYADILKFNEEVKPFVINSKGYFKLNLYPLAFKNTDFALWNKQLSIATGFKTKNEYIQWIQENRFKEMRKRVKIYKPKLIICVGISYKDDFIKAFGDDNVDIKQSEAGGKKFYYFKNKDGILVIITYFLGNRFGLSSDLMLKETGKEIARLLKFTL
;
A
#
# COMPACT_ATOMS: atom_id res chain seq x y z
N MET A 1 -14.96 20.00 -15.03
CA MET A 1 -15.84 18.93 -14.52
C MET A 1 -15.04 17.64 -14.26
N THR A 2 -14.23 17.17 -15.22
CA THR A 2 -13.33 16.01 -15.08
C THR A 2 -12.32 16.12 -13.93
N GLU A 3 -11.72 17.31 -13.75
CA GLU A 3 -10.78 17.58 -12.65
C GLU A 3 -11.42 17.41 -11.27
N GLU A 4 -12.66 17.86 -11.07
CA GLU A 4 -13.34 17.74 -9.77
C GLU A 4 -13.66 16.28 -9.45
N TYR A 5 -14.09 15.51 -10.45
CA TYR A 5 -14.26 14.07 -10.32
C TYR A 5 -12.95 13.37 -9.99
N PHE A 6 -11.86 13.73 -10.67
CA PHE A 6 -10.53 13.19 -10.36
C PHE A 6 -10.15 13.48 -8.90
N LYS A 7 -10.29 14.73 -8.43
CA LYS A 7 -9.92 15.09 -7.07
C LYS A 7 -10.72 14.31 -6.04
N LYS A 8 -12.04 14.20 -6.23
CA LYS A 8 -12.92 13.41 -5.36
C LYS A 8 -12.49 11.93 -5.34
N TRP A 9 -12.26 11.36 -6.51
CA TRP A 9 -11.79 9.99 -6.69
C TRP A 9 -10.45 9.74 -6.02
N ALA A 10 -9.46 10.58 -6.28
CA ALA A 10 -8.10 10.48 -5.76
C ALA A 10 -8.00 10.67 -4.23
N LEU A 11 -8.97 11.34 -3.61
CA LEU A 11 -9.07 11.44 -2.14
C LEU A 11 -9.89 10.30 -1.52
N GLY A 12 -10.65 9.56 -2.32
CA GLY A 12 -11.38 8.36 -1.94
C GLY A 12 -10.50 7.11 -1.87
N PHE A 13 -11.11 5.93 -2.00
CA PHE A 13 -10.43 4.65 -1.89
C PHE A 13 -9.81 4.17 -3.21
N SER A 14 -9.73 5.03 -4.23
CA SER A 14 -8.97 4.77 -5.45
C SER A 14 -7.57 4.23 -5.14
N GLY A 15 -7.14 3.19 -5.85
CA GLY A 15 -5.86 2.53 -5.61
C GLY A 15 -5.85 1.61 -4.37
N CYS A 16 -6.98 1.42 -3.69
CA CYS A 16 -7.13 0.36 -2.69
C CYS A 16 -7.58 -0.93 -3.35
N ASP A 17 -6.99 -2.04 -2.93
CA ASP A 17 -7.40 -3.39 -3.28
C ASP A 17 -8.55 -3.88 -2.41
N GLY A 18 -8.61 -3.37 -1.18
CA GLY A 18 -9.62 -3.76 -0.21
C GLY A 18 -9.11 -4.74 0.83
N GLY A 19 -10.03 -5.58 1.31
CA GLY A 19 -9.90 -6.36 2.53
C GLY A 19 -10.47 -5.62 3.74
N ASP A 20 -9.98 -5.96 4.92
CA ASP A 20 -10.43 -5.39 6.17
C ASP A 20 -9.57 -4.21 6.59
N ILE A 21 -10.07 -2.99 6.41
CA ILE A 21 -9.40 -1.76 6.84
C ILE A 21 -9.16 -1.72 8.37
N GLY A 22 -9.93 -2.50 9.13
CA GLY A 22 -9.86 -2.61 10.58
C GLY A 22 -10.72 -1.58 11.32
N SER A 23 -10.65 -1.64 12.64
CA SER A 23 -11.21 -0.65 13.57
C SER A 23 -10.32 -0.53 14.81
N PRO A 24 -10.51 0.47 15.69
CA PRO A 24 -9.81 0.55 16.96
C PRO A 24 -9.89 -0.74 17.81
N GLU A 25 -11.02 -1.45 17.77
CA GLU A 25 -11.27 -2.69 18.51
C GLU A 25 -10.69 -3.92 17.79
N ASN A 26 -10.60 -3.87 16.46
CA ASN A 26 -10.09 -4.96 15.62
C ASN A 26 -9.09 -4.40 14.60
N PRO A 27 -7.87 -4.04 15.03
CA PRO A 27 -6.93 -3.35 14.17
C PRO A 27 -6.28 -4.28 13.13
N SER A 28 -6.23 -3.80 11.88
CA SER A 28 -5.66 -4.53 10.76
C SER A 28 -4.19 -4.18 10.50
N THR A 29 -3.48 -5.07 9.80
CA THR A 29 -2.20 -4.76 9.15
C THR A 29 -2.49 -4.21 7.75
N TRP A 30 -1.94 -3.04 7.44
CA TRP A 30 -2.03 -2.45 6.11
C TRP A 30 -0.79 -2.77 5.29
N LEU A 31 -0.97 -3.25 4.06
CA LEU A 31 0.10 -3.44 3.09
C LEU A 31 -0.01 -2.37 1.99
N CYS A 32 0.90 -1.40 2.01
CA CYS A 32 0.89 -0.24 1.14
C CYS A 32 1.95 -0.35 0.03
N GLY A 33 1.51 -0.52 -1.21
CA GLY A 33 2.36 -0.39 -2.39
C GLY A 33 2.46 1.06 -2.89
N ILE A 34 3.11 1.24 -4.04
CA ILE A 34 3.23 2.55 -4.69
C ILE A 34 2.05 2.77 -5.63
N GLU A 35 1.89 1.88 -6.62
CA GLU A 35 0.91 1.94 -7.69
C GLU A 35 0.68 0.55 -8.29
N TRP A 36 -0.34 0.42 -9.13
CA TRP A 36 -0.64 -0.80 -9.86
C TRP A 36 0.17 -0.95 -11.14
N GLY A 37 0.65 -2.16 -11.44
CA GLY A 37 1.52 -2.41 -12.60
C GLY A 37 0.81 -2.53 -13.96
N ILE A 38 -0.53 -2.62 -14.00
CA ILE A 38 -1.28 -2.86 -15.25
C ILE A 38 -1.62 -1.53 -15.96
N GLY A 39 -1.54 -0.40 -15.26
CA GLY A 39 -1.94 0.92 -15.77
C GLY A 39 -3.44 1.05 -15.97
N PHE A 40 -3.87 2.23 -16.43
CA PHE A 40 -5.24 2.49 -16.85
C PHE A 40 -5.36 2.53 -18.37
N ASN A 41 -6.56 2.22 -18.87
CA ASN A 41 -6.96 2.64 -20.21
C ASN A 41 -7.31 4.14 -20.15
N GLU A 42 -6.59 4.97 -20.89
CA GLU A 42 -6.74 6.43 -20.82
C GLU A 42 -8.13 6.89 -21.25
N ASP A 43 -8.77 6.16 -22.17
CA ASP A 43 -10.12 6.44 -22.66
C ASP A 43 -11.21 6.17 -21.60
N GLU A 44 -10.89 5.41 -20.55
CA GLU A 44 -11.82 5.05 -19.48
C GLU A 44 -11.68 5.94 -18.24
N LEU A 45 -10.62 6.75 -18.16
CA LEU A 45 -10.28 7.54 -16.96
C LEU A 45 -11.43 8.45 -16.51
N GLU A 46 -12.10 9.12 -17.45
CA GLU A 46 -13.22 9.99 -17.11
C GLU A 46 -14.37 9.22 -16.45
N ASN A 47 -14.69 8.03 -16.95
CA ASN A 47 -15.74 7.19 -16.37
C ASN A 47 -15.31 6.65 -15.00
N ILE A 48 -14.04 6.26 -14.85
CA ILE A 48 -13.48 5.80 -13.56
C ILE A 48 -13.59 6.90 -12.51
N PHE A 49 -13.26 8.14 -12.87
CA PHE A 49 -13.34 9.28 -11.92
C PHE A 49 -14.78 9.63 -11.58
N LYS A 50 -15.72 9.54 -12.54
CA LYS A 50 -17.15 9.77 -12.31
C LYS A 50 -17.77 8.70 -11.41
N ASN A 51 -17.40 7.44 -11.62
CA ASN A 51 -17.92 6.28 -10.88
C ASN A 51 -17.28 6.12 -9.48
N ASN A 52 -16.65 7.18 -8.95
CA ASN A 52 -15.97 7.24 -7.67
C ASN A 52 -16.64 6.39 -6.56
N GLU A 53 -16.11 5.19 -6.34
CA GLU A 53 -16.52 4.37 -5.21
C GLU A 53 -16.01 5.02 -3.92
N GLU A 54 -16.92 5.70 -3.22
CA GLU A 54 -16.66 6.25 -1.89
C GLU A 54 -16.52 5.14 -0.83
N SER A 55 -16.98 3.92 -1.15
CA SER A 55 -16.85 2.76 -0.30
C SER A 55 -15.45 2.15 -0.35
N ILE A 56 -15.04 1.55 0.76
CA ILE A 56 -13.85 0.72 0.82
C ILE A 56 -14.05 -0.49 -0.11
N PRO A 57 -13.13 -0.76 -1.06
CA PRO A 57 -13.17 -1.96 -1.89
C PRO A 57 -13.20 -3.21 -1.02
N LYS A 58 -13.96 -4.23 -1.42
CA LYS A 58 -14.22 -5.40 -0.56
C LYS A 58 -13.03 -6.36 -0.48
N GLY A 59 -12.13 -6.35 -1.46
CA GLY A 59 -11.05 -7.34 -1.61
C GLY A 59 -11.41 -8.44 -2.62
N TYR A 60 -10.67 -9.56 -2.57
CA TYR A 60 -10.81 -10.71 -3.46
C TYR A 60 -11.97 -11.62 -3.08
N GLU A 61 -12.62 -12.27 -4.05
CA GLU A 61 -13.79 -13.11 -3.75
C GLU A 61 -13.40 -14.35 -2.94
N ASN A 62 -12.20 -14.88 -3.19
CA ASN A 62 -11.68 -16.09 -2.55
C ASN A 62 -10.15 -16.03 -2.35
N ASN A 63 -9.63 -17.00 -1.60
CA ASN A 63 -8.20 -17.10 -1.29
C ASN A 63 -7.37 -17.57 -2.49
N GLU A 64 -7.95 -18.25 -3.47
CA GLU A 64 -7.27 -18.68 -4.70
C GLU A 64 -6.84 -17.48 -5.55
N GLU A 65 -7.65 -16.42 -5.59
CA GLU A 65 -7.31 -15.16 -6.25
C GLU A 65 -6.04 -14.52 -5.70
N ASN A 66 -5.76 -14.63 -4.39
CA ASN A 66 -4.48 -14.18 -3.85
C ASN A 66 -3.29 -14.89 -4.51
N LEU A 67 -3.46 -16.16 -4.87
CA LEU A 67 -2.40 -16.95 -5.50
C LEU A 67 -2.30 -16.67 -7.01
N ALA A 68 -3.33 -16.10 -7.63
CA ALA A 68 -3.30 -15.73 -9.05
C ALA A 68 -2.33 -14.55 -9.34
N TYR A 69 -2.12 -13.65 -8.38
CA TYR A 69 -1.26 -12.48 -8.55
C TYR A 69 0.13 -12.69 -7.95
N GLN A 70 1.19 -12.53 -8.76
CA GLN A 70 2.58 -12.69 -8.29
C GLN A 70 2.91 -11.79 -7.09
N PHE A 71 2.44 -10.55 -7.07
CA PHE A 71 2.63 -9.64 -5.94
C PHE A 71 2.01 -10.22 -4.67
N ASN A 72 0.78 -10.72 -4.74
CA ASN A 72 0.07 -11.28 -3.58
C ASN A 72 0.75 -12.56 -3.09
N GLN A 73 1.26 -13.42 -3.97
CA GLN A 73 2.06 -14.59 -3.56
C GLN A 73 3.28 -14.17 -2.72
N LYS A 74 3.97 -13.08 -3.09
CA LYS A 74 5.12 -12.56 -2.32
C LYS A 74 4.67 -11.87 -1.03
N ALA A 75 3.55 -11.14 -1.05
CA ALA A 75 2.93 -10.57 0.14
C ALA A 75 2.56 -11.65 1.16
N LEU A 76 1.90 -12.72 0.73
CA LEU A 76 1.53 -13.86 1.57
C LEU A 76 2.76 -14.51 2.22
N LYS A 77 3.88 -14.66 1.51
CA LYS A 77 5.13 -15.18 2.09
C LYS A 77 5.65 -14.32 3.25
N LEU A 78 5.65 -13.00 3.07
CA LEU A 78 6.08 -12.06 4.10
C LEU A 78 5.11 -12.07 5.29
N LEU A 79 3.80 -12.02 5.02
CA LEU A 79 2.76 -12.00 6.05
C LEU A 79 2.66 -13.33 6.80
N ALA A 80 2.79 -14.48 6.13
CA ALA A 80 2.84 -15.78 6.77
C ALA A 80 3.97 -15.83 7.80
N SER A 81 5.19 -15.43 7.39
CA SER A 81 6.34 -15.41 8.29
C SER A 81 6.19 -14.41 9.44
N LEU A 82 5.53 -13.27 9.21
CA LEU A 82 5.19 -12.30 10.25
C LEU A 82 4.28 -12.91 11.33
N ASN A 83 3.38 -13.80 10.93
CA ASN A 83 2.43 -14.47 11.83
C ASN A 83 2.95 -15.83 12.34
N GLY A 84 4.20 -16.19 12.05
CA GLY A 84 4.78 -17.46 12.48
C GLY A 84 4.36 -18.69 11.67
N TYR A 85 3.71 -18.50 10.52
CA TYR A 85 3.37 -19.57 9.59
C TYR A 85 4.59 -19.96 8.75
N ALA A 86 4.92 -21.25 8.73
CA ALA A 86 5.91 -21.83 7.83
C ALA A 86 5.33 -22.15 6.45
N ASP A 87 4.04 -22.48 6.39
CA ASP A 87 3.31 -22.84 5.18
C ASP A 87 2.40 -21.70 4.72
N ILE A 88 2.64 -21.24 3.49
CA ILE A 88 1.92 -20.11 2.89
C ILE A 88 0.49 -20.48 2.50
N LEU A 89 0.25 -21.74 2.10
CA LEU A 89 -1.06 -22.19 1.65
C LEU A 89 -1.97 -22.29 2.86
N LYS A 90 -1.48 -22.90 3.94
CA LYS A 90 -2.17 -22.93 5.24
C LYS A 90 -2.48 -21.52 5.74
N PHE A 91 -1.53 -20.58 5.67
CA PHE A 91 -1.78 -19.19 6.06
C PHE A 91 -2.87 -18.55 5.19
N ASN A 92 -2.83 -18.74 3.88
CA ASN A 92 -3.82 -18.18 2.97
C ASN A 92 -5.22 -18.79 3.16
N GLU A 93 -5.32 -20.08 3.50
CA GLU A 93 -6.58 -20.78 3.78
C GLU A 93 -7.19 -20.37 5.13
N GLU A 94 -6.39 -20.24 6.19
CA GLU A 94 -6.87 -19.93 7.53
C GLU A 94 -7.12 -18.44 7.74
N VAL A 95 -6.20 -17.60 7.26
CA VAL A 95 -6.21 -16.14 7.53
C VAL A 95 -6.87 -15.36 6.40
N LYS A 96 -6.81 -15.87 5.16
CA LYS A 96 -7.42 -15.27 3.97
C LYS A 96 -7.17 -13.76 3.82
N PRO A 97 -5.91 -13.30 3.82
CA PRO A 97 -5.62 -11.86 3.71
C PRO A 97 -6.28 -11.26 2.47
N PHE A 98 -6.83 -10.06 2.59
CA PHE A 98 -7.44 -9.31 1.48
C PHE A 98 -8.68 -9.96 0.84
N VAL A 99 -9.21 -11.06 1.38
CA VAL A 99 -10.44 -11.71 0.89
C VAL A 99 -11.66 -11.05 1.53
N ILE A 100 -12.76 -10.96 0.78
CA ILE A 100 -14.05 -10.43 1.25
C ILE A 100 -14.44 -11.09 2.57
N ASN A 101 -14.92 -10.28 3.52
CA ASN A 101 -15.35 -10.68 4.88
C ASN A 101 -14.26 -11.29 5.78
N SER A 102 -13.03 -11.48 5.30
CA SER A 102 -11.89 -11.89 6.12
C SER A 102 -11.35 -10.69 6.90
N LYS A 103 -10.65 -10.92 8.01
CA LYS A 103 -10.26 -9.87 8.96
C LYS A 103 -8.75 -9.67 9.06
N GLY A 104 -8.35 -8.47 9.46
CA GLY A 104 -7.00 -8.17 9.90
C GLY A 104 -6.01 -7.72 8.81
N TYR A 105 -6.42 -7.63 7.54
CA TYR A 105 -5.54 -7.22 6.44
C TYR A 105 -6.21 -6.32 5.43
N PHE A 106 -5.56 -5.20 5.13
CA PHE A 106 -5.99 -4.23 4.11
C PHE A 106 -4.85 -3.98 3.13
N LYS A 107 -5.16 -3.89 1.83
CA LYS A 107 -4.17 -3.58 0.80
C LYS A 107 -4.53 -2.30 0.06
N LEU A 108 -3.53 -1.44 -0.10
CA LEU A 108 -3.67 -0.13 -0.71
C LEU A 108 -2.41 0.34 -1.43
N ASN A 109 -2.56 1.35 -2.27
CA ASN A 109 -1.46 2.05 -2.91
C ASN A 109 -1.39 3.52 -2.48
N LEU A 110 -0.16 4.01 -2.41
CA LEU A 110 0.18 5.39 -2.09
C LEU A 110 -0.42 6.34 -3.15
N TYR A 111 -0.18 6.03 -4.42
CA TYR A 111 -0.70 6.77 -5.56
C TYR A 111 -1.96 6.09 -6.11
N PRO A 112 -3.02 6.86 -6.41
CA PRO A 112 -4.30 6.30 -6.86
C PRO A 112 -4.28 5.92 -8.34
N LEU A 113 -3.52 6.64 -9.17
CA LEU A 113 -3.33 6.29 -10.57
C LEU A 113 -2.15 5.33 -10.72
N ALA A 114 -2.34 4.42 -11.65
CA ALA A 114 -1.42 3.37 -12.02
C ALA A 114 -0.70 3.79 -13.29
N PHE A 115 0.63 3.90 -13.25
CA PHE A 115 1.44 4.09 -14.43
C PHE A 115 2.15 2.78 -14.78
N LYS A 116 2.11 2.39 -16.05
CA LYS A 116 2.92 1.26 -16.55
C LYS A 116 4.43 1.54 -16.45
N ASN A 117 4.81 2.81 -16.35
CA ASN A 117 6.19 3.26 -16.30
C ASN A 117 6.28 4.59 -15.53
N THR A 118 7.35 4.74 -14.74
CA THR A 118 7.63 5.91 -13.93
C THR A 118 8.11 7.12 -14.74
N ASP A 119 8.46 6.94 -16.02
CA ASP A 119 8.89 8.00 -16.93
C ASP A 119 7.87 9.15 -16.99
N PHE A 120 8.38 10.36 -16.81
CA PHE A 120 7.63 11.61 -16.84
C PHE A 120 7.20 11.98 -18.26
N ALA A 121 7.95 11.56 -19.28
CA ALA A 121 7.64 11.80 -20.69
C ALA A 121 6.35 11.07 -21.14
N LEU A 122 5.90 10.07 -20.39
CA LEU A 122 4.67 9.33 -20.67
C LEU A 122 3.42 10.05 -20.13
N TRP A 123 3.57 11.22 -19.51
CA TRP A 123 2.45 12.08 -19.18
C TRP A 123 1.91 12.76 -20.43
N ASN A 124 0.88 12.17 -21.02
CA ASN A 124 0.32 12.64 -22.27
C ASN A 124 -0.87 13.61 -22.08
N LYS A 125 -1.42 14.04 -23.21
CA LYS A 125 -2.52 15.01 -23.27
C LYS A 125 -3.79 14.44 -22.62
N GLN A 126 -4.07 13.15 -22.77
CA GLN A 126 -5.24 12.49 -22.22
C GLN A 126 -5.20 12.49 -20.68
N LEU A 127 -4.07 12.09 -20.09
CA LEU A 127 -3.85 12.18 -18.63
C LEU A 127 -3.98 13.62 -18.14
N SER A 128 -3.44 14.58 -18.89
CA SER A 128 -3.54 15.99 -18.54
C SER A 128 -4.98 16.50 -18.53
N ILE A 129 -5.77 16.14 -19.54
CA ILE A 129 -7.18 16.50 -19.64
C ILE A 129 -8.00 15.83 -18.54
N ALA A 130 -7.79 14.53 -18.31
CA ALA A 130 -8.58 13.75 -17.37
C ALA A 130 -8.35 14.19 -15.92
N THR A 131 -7.09 14.46 -15.55
CA THR A 131 -6.71 14.83 -14.17
C THR A 131 -6.71 16.33 -13.91
N GLY A 132 -6.57 17.16 -14.95
CA GLY A 132 -6.40 18.60 -14.84
C GLY A 132 -4.95 19.07 -14.62
N PHE A 133 -3.96 18.16 -14.53
CA PHE A 133 -2.55 18.54 -14.36
C PHE A 133 -1.79 18.54 -15.67
N LYS A 134 -1.01 19.59 -15.92
CA LYS A 134 -0.22 19.72 -17.16
C LYS A 134 0.97 18.76 -17.17
N THR A 135 1.46 18.39 -15.99
CA THR A 135 2.63 17.52 -15.85
C THR A 135 2.43 16.48 -14.75
N LYS A 136 3.16 15.37 -14.86
CA LYS A 136 3.22 14.35 -13.79
C LYS A 136 3.74 14.91 -12.47
N ASN A 137 4.63 15.90 -12.50
CA ASN A 137 5.12 16.57 -11.29
C ASN A 137 4.01 17.33 -10.57
N GLU A 138 3.18 18.07 -11.29
CA GLU A 138 2.01 18.75 -10.72
C GLU A 138 1.04 17.74 -10.08
N TYR A 139 0.79 16.63 -10.77
CA TYR A 139 -0.01 15.53 -10.21
C TYR A 139 0.61 14.95 -8.92
N ILE A 140 1.90 14.64 -8.92
CA ILE A 140 2.60 14.08 -7.75
C ILE A 140 2.53 15.07 -6.57
N GLN A 141 2.85 16.34 -6.80
CA GLN A 141 2.79 17.38 -5.77
C GLN A 141 1.39 17.48 -5.18
N TRP A 142 0.36 17.50 -6.03
CA TRP A 142 -1.02 17.55 -5.56
C TRP A 142 -1.40 16.31 -4.74
N ILE A 143 -0.99 15.10 -5.14
CA ILE A 143 -1.21 13.87 -4.36
C ILE A 143 -0.53 13.96 -2.98
N GLN A 144 0.73 14.41 -2.94
CA GLN A 144 1.48 14.56 -1.70
C GLN A 144 0.84 15.59 -0.75
N GLU A 145 0.30 16.67 -1.30
CA GLU A 145 -0.33 17.74 -0.53
C GLU A 145 -1.75 17.40 -0.06
N ASN A 146 -2.48 16.54 -0.77
CA ASN A 146 -3.91 16.33 -0.54
C ASN A 146 -4.22 14.90 -0.10
N ARG A 147 -3.88 13.88 -0.91
CA ARG A 147 -4.21 12.48 -0.60
C ARG A 147 -3.47 11.98 0.64
N PHE A 148 -2.21 12.35 0.84
CA PHE A 148 -1.45 11.90 2.00
C PHE A 148 -2.07 12.39 3.32
N LYS A 149 -2.73 13.56 3.31
CA LYS A 149 -3.54 14.02 4.46
C LYS A 149 -4.70 13.09 4.74
N GLU A 150 -5.41 12.62 3.71
CA GLU A 150 -6.49 11.65 3.85
C GLU A 150 -5.99 10.29 4.36
N MET A 151 -4.82 9.84 3.92
CA MET A 151 -4.21 8.61 4.45
C MET A 151 -3.93 8.74 5.95
N ARG A 152 -3.35 9.85 6.41
CA ARG A 152 -3.16 10.11 7.85
C ARG A 152 -4.48 10.16 8.62
N LYS A 153 -5.54 10.76 8.06
CA LYS A 153 -6.88 10.75 8.68
C LYS A 153 -7.40 9.31 8.83
N ARG A 154 -7.24 8.46 7.82
CA ARG A 154 -7.64 7.05 7.88
C ARG A 154 -6.86 6.29 8.95
N VAL A 155 -5.55 6.52 9.07
CA VAL A 155 -4.76 5.90 10.14
C VAL A 155 -5.31 6.29 11.53
N LYS A 156 -5.66 7.56 11.74
CA LYS A 156 -6.27 8.02 12.99
C LYS A 156 -7.64 7.38 13.27
N ILE A 157 -8.46 7.20 12.24
CA ILE A 157 -9.82 6.63 12.35
C ILE A 157 -9.77 5.13 12.60
N TYR A 158 -9.05 4.38 11.76
CA TYR A 158 -9.09 2.92 11.75
C TYR A 158 -8.02 2.27 12.62
N LYS A 159 -7.01 3.04 13.05
CA LYS A 159 -5.93 2.61 13.96
C LYS A 159 -5.31 1.26 13.58
N PRO A 160 -4.73 1.13 12.36
CA PRO A 160 -4.06 -0.11 11.98
C PRO A 160 -2.97 -0.46 12.99
N LYS A 161 -2.77 -1.75 13.29
CA LYS A 161 -1.70 -2.18 14.22
C LYS A 161 -0.31 -2.06 13.61
N LEU A 162 -0.23 -2.09 12.28
CA LEU A 162 1.01 -2.09 11.51
C LEU A 162 0.74 -1.60 10.10
N ILE A 163 1.64 -0.77 9.56
CA ILE A 163 1.63 -0.37 8.15
C ILE A 163 2.94 -0.84 7.52
N ILE A 164 2.86 -1.65 6.46
CA ILE A 164 4.00 -2.17 5.71
C ILE A 164 4.01 -1.52 4.34
N CYS A 165 4.93 -0.58 4.13
CA CYS A 165 5.16 0.11 2.87
C CYS A 165 6.22 -0.63 2.06
N VAL A 166 5.92 -0.94 0.79
CA VAL A 166 6.82 -1.69 -0.10
C VAL A 166 7.20 -0.84 -1.31
N GLY A 167 8.51 -0.63 -1.47
CA GLY A 167 9.05 0.25 -2.52
C GLY A 167 10.00 1.29 -1.95
N ILE A 168 11.19 0.86 -1.50
CA ILE A 168 12.10 1.68 -0.71
C ILE A 168 12.55 3.00 -1.38
N SER A 169 12.49 3.10 -2.71
CA SER A 169 12.78 4.35 -3.42
C SER A 169 11.76 5.46 -3.13
N TYR A 170 10.57 5.11 -2.63
CA TYR A 170 9.50 6.03 -2.22
C TYR A 170 9.49 6.29 -0.71
N LYS A 171 10.61 6.03 -0.01
CA LYS A 171 10.73 6.19 1.44
C LYS A 171 10.23 7.55 1.93
N ASP A 172 10.63 8.64 1.28
CA ASP A 172 10.27 9.99 1.70
C ASP A 172 8.77 10.25 1.53
N ASP A 173 8.14 9.68 0.52
CA ASP A 173 6.69 9.79 0.33
C ASP A 173 5.90 8.95 1.33
N PHE A 174 6.39 7.76 1.68
CA PHE A 174 5.80 6.97 2.76
C PHE A 174 5.93 7.67 4.12
N ILE A 175 7.06 8.34 4.39
CA ILE A 175 7.23 9.17 5.58
C ILE A 175 6.22 10.32 5.56
N LYS A 176 6.07 11.03 4.44
CA LYS A 176 5.04 12.08 4.32
C LYS A 176 3.63 11.52 4.51
N ALA A 177 3.33 10.34 3.98
CA ALA A 177 1.98 9.77 4.02
C ALA A 177 1.58 9.20 5.38
N PHE A 178 2.53 8.70 6.17
CA PHE A 178 2.22 7.97 7.41
C PHE A 178 2.96 8.47 8.65
N GLY A 179 3.99 9.29 8.49
CA GLY A 179 4.73 9.94 9.57
C GLY A 179 4.27 11.37 9.84
N ASP A 180 5.09 12.06 10.63
CA ASP A 180 4.96 13.47 10.99
C ASP A 180 6.30 14.18 10.72
N ASP A 181 6.31 15.52 10.80
CA ASP A 181 7.45 16.35 10.36
C ASP A 181 8.79 16.03 11.05
N ASN A 182 8.77 15.41 12.24
CA ASN A 182 9.96 15.13 13.05
C ASN A 182 10.05 13.66 13.49
N VAL A 183 9.61 12.73 12.64
CA VAL A 183 9.62 11.31 13.02
C VAL A 183 11.04 10.76 13.15
N ASP A 184 11.31 10.03 14.24
CA ASP A 184 12.58 9.33 14.46
C ASP A 184 12.65 8.07 13.58
N ILE A 185 13.33 8.18 12.44
CA ILE A 185 13.44 7.09 11.46
C ILE A 185 14.57 6.16 11.88
N LYS A 186 14.19 4.95 12.26
CA LYS A 186 15.11 3.87 12.62
C LYS A 186 15.37 2.96 11.43
N GLN A 187 16.40 2.13 11.60
CA GLN A 187 16.87 1.21 10.58
C GLN A 187 16.96 -0.19 11.17
N SER A 188 16.58 -1.19 10.38
CA SER A 188 16.87 -2.59 10.66
C SER A 188 17.37 -3.27 9.39
N GLU A 189 17.84 -4.50 9.51
CA GLU A 189 18.33 -5.31 8.41
C GLU A 189 17.78 -6.73 8.52
N ALA A 190 17.26 -7.25 7.41
CA ALA A 190 16.80 -8.62 7.30
C ALA A 190 16.92 -9.08 5.85
N GLY A 191 17.19 -10.37 5.64
CA GLY A 191 17.35 -10.92 4.30
C GLY A 191 18.46 -10.22 3.48
N GLY A 192 19.50 -9.71 4.14
CA GLY A 192 20.60 -8.97 3.50
C GLY A 192 20.18 -7.61 2.92
N LYS A 193 19.07 -7.04 3.40
CA LYS A 193 18.56 -5.73 2.96
C LYS A 193 18.23 -4.87 4.17
N LYS A 194 18.73 -3.64 4.14
CA LYS A 194 18.38 -2.61 5.10
C LYS A 194 17.00 -2.02 4.81
N PHE A 195 16.16 -1.89 5.81
CA PHE A 195 14.87 -1.23 5.70
C PHE A 195 14.66 -0.24 6.85
N TYR A 196 13.65 0.61 6.72
CA TYR A 196 13.38 1.69 7.66
C TYR A 196 12.10 1.42 8.43
N TYR A 197 12.03 1.93 9.65
CA TYR A 197 10.80 1.89 10.43
C TYR A 197 10.71 3.06 11.38
N PHE A 198 9.49 3.39 11.78
CA PHE A 198 9.22 4.41 12.78
C PHE A 198 7.86 4.21 13.43
N LYS A 199 7.61 4.91 14.54
CA LYS A 199 6.26 5.11 15.08
C LYS A 199 5.77 6.49 14.68
N ASN A 200 4.56 6.58 14.12
CA ASN A 200 3.93 7.87 13.89
C ASN A 200 3.33 8.44 15.19
N LYS A 201 2.79 9.67 15.16
CA LYS A 201 2.17 10.30 16.33
C LYS A 201 1.00 9.52 16.94
N ASP A 202 0.34 8.67 16.15
CA ASP A 202 -0.77 7.84 16.60
C ASP A 202 -0.26 6.51 17.22
N GLY A 203 1.07 6.36 17.36
CA GLY A 203 1.73 5.21 17.96
C GLY A 203 1.86 4.01 17.03
N ILE A 204 1.46 4.14 15.76
CA ILE A 204 1.43 3.04 14.79
C ILE A 204 2.84 2.78 14.25
N LEU A 205 3.25 1.52 14.28
CA LEU A 205 4.50 1.08 13.65
C LEU A 205 4.33 1.10 12.12
N VAL A 206 5.20 1.86 11.46
CA VAL A 206 5.31 1.93 10.01
C VAL A 206 6.65 1.30 9.60
N ILE A 207 6.59 0.37 8.65
CA ILE A 207 7.75 -0.28 8.04
C ILE A 207 7.86 0.21 6.61
N ILE A 208 9.05 0.58 6.15
CA ILE A 208 9.34 0.89 4.75
C ILE A 208 10.43 -0.05 4.27
N THR A 209 10.05 -1.01 3.44
CA THR A 209 10.93 -2.04 2.90
C THR A 209 10.99 -2.01 1.37
N TYR A 210 11.81 -2.87 0.82
CA TYR A 210 11.94 -3.05 -0.62
C TYR A 210 10.65 -3.61 -1.24
N PHE A 211 10.49 -3.41 -2.55
CA PHE A 211 9.38 -4.00 -3.29
C PHE A 211 9.39 -5.54 -3.15
N LEU A 212 8.20 -6.15 -3.19
CA LEU A 212 8.04 -7.59 -3.04
C LEU A 212 8.30 -8.27 -4.39
N GLY A 213 9.48 -8.87 -4.55
CA GLY A 213 9.97 -9.40 -5.81
C GLY A 213 10.87 -8.43 -6.58
N ASN A 214 11.08 -8.71 -7.87
CA ASN A 214 12.05 -8.08 -8.78
C ASN A 214 13.52 -8.22 -8.34
N ARG A 215 14.48 -7.97 -9.25
CA ARG A 215 15.92 -8.21 -9.00
C ARG A 215 16.54 -7.32 -7.92
N PHE A 216 15.96 -6.16 -7.64
CA PHE A 216 16.47 -5.19 -6.66
C PHE A 216 15.72 -5.22 -5.33
N GLY A 217 14.55 -5.86 -5.29
CA GLY A 217 13.68 -5.94 -4.14
C GLY A 217 13.94 -7.14 -3.24
N LEU A 218 12.90 -7.59 -2.53
CA LEU A 218 12.90 -8.85 -1.77
C LEU A 218 12.65 -10.00 -2.75
N SER A 219 13.71 -10.43 -3.43
CA SER A 219 13.64 -11.26 -4.62
C SER A 219 13.50 -12.76 -4.34
N SER A 220 13.85 -13.22 -3.13
CA SER A 220 13.79 -14.63 -2.74
C SER A 220 12.84 -14.87 -1.57
N ASP A 221 12.39 -16.12 -1.46
CA ASP A 221 11.51 -16.54 -0.36
C ASP A 221 12.21 -16.43 1.00
N LEU A 222 13.54 -16.67 1.05
CA LEU A 222 14.35 -16.46 2.24
C LEU A 222 14.33 -14.99 2.67
N MET A 223 14.49 -14.05 1.74
CA MET A 223 14.45 -12.61 2.06
C MET A 223 13.09 -12.19 2.61
N LEU A 224 11.99 -12.66 2.00
CA LEU A 224 10.63 -12.37 2.46
C LEU A 224 10.38 -12.93 3.86
N LYS A 225 10.83 -14.17 4.11
CA LYS A 225 10.72 -14.84 5.41
C LYS A 225 11.49 -14.08 6.49
N GLU A 226 12.77 -13.83 6.29
CA GLU A 226 13.60 -13.14 7.30
C GLU A 226 13.10 -11.71 7.55
N THR A 227 12.64 -11.00 6.51
CA THR A 227 12.00 -9.69 6.67
C THR A 227 10.71 -9.78 7.48
N GLY A 228 9.84 -10.76 7.19
CA GLY A 228 8.60 -10.96 7.94
C GLY A 228 8.85 -11.25 9.43
N LYS A 229 9.84 -12.11 9.75
CA LYS A 229 10.24 -12.38 11.14
C LYS A 229 10.75 -11.14 11.85
N GLU A 230 11.59 -10.35 11.18
CA GLU A 230 12.14 -9.14 11.78
C GLU A 230 11.05 -8.09 12.02
N ILE A 231 10.09 -7.93 11.11
CA ILE A 231 8.92 -7.08 11.34
C ILE A 231 8.11 -7.58 12.56
N ALA A 232 7.90 -8.90 12.68
CA ALA A 232 7.20 -9.47 13.83
C ALA A 232 7.94 -9.21 15.15
N ARG A 233 9.28 -9.28 15.12
CA ARG A 233 10.14 -8.92 16.25
C ARG A 233 9.93 -7.46 16.63
N LEU A 234 10.07 -6.54 15.67
CA LEU A 234 9.88 -5.11 15.88
C LEU A 234 8.49 -4.78 16.44
N LEU A 235 7.44 -5.40 15.92
CA LEU A 235 6.07 -5.20 16.40
C LEU A 235 5.92 -5.56 17.89
N LYS A 236 6.54 -6.66 18.35
CA LYS A 236 6.50 -7.08 19.76
C LYS A 236 7.26 -6.15 20.71
N PHE A 237 8.41 -5.62 20.28
CA PHE A 237 9.21 -4.68 21.10
C PHE A 237 8.67 -3.25 21.10
N THR A 238 7.64 -3.00 20.30
CA THR A 238 7.06 -1.68 20.08
C THR A 238 5.64 -1.58 20.66
N LEU A 239 5.00 -2.70 21.03
CA LEU A 239 3.80 -2.73 21.87
C LEU A 239 4.19 -2.56 23.34
#